data_AF-A0A931L653-F1
#
_entry.id   AF-A0A931L653-F1
#
_cell.length_a   1.000
_cell.length_b   1.000
_cell.length_c   1.000
_cell.angle_alpha   90.00
_cell.angle_beta   90.00
_cell.angle_gamma   90.00
#
_symmetry.space_group_name_H-M   'P 1'
#
loop_
_entity.id
_entity.type
_entity.pdbx_description
1 polymer ?
#
loop_
_entity_poly.entity_id
_entity_poly.type
_entity_poly.pdbx_seq_one_letter_code
_entity_poly.pdbx_strand_id
1 'polypeptide(L)'
;MARLNDNATAQSNDRHSDRPNDRPYDRTTFSFADHCPEELIQWIDGYAAPPPAPVRPLHACIAMAKLIANKEDTRQVFEIANALDGGKYVENFARFVRSDYGARVVSEPIRLDVDLADRERLRQFPEGSVGRAYLHFMESEGLTPDGVIKAAEEMGADYTSPTQFEEFRRYAMHQEVVHDLWHVLTGYGRDALGELCVLSFSEAQLGNAGIRMIVSVGGTVAMLERPGQPISRAIREARARGKAAGWLLEQDVEAMLARPIEEVRAALNIGAPTVYAAIPDAVKANLLKPKVAKTQSERERRASTAAA
;
A
#
# COMPACT_ATOMS: atom_id res chain seq x y z
N MET A 1 -39.73 64.39 26.63
CA MET A 1 -40.76 63.36 26.89
C MET A 1 -40.20 62.01 26.49
N ALA A 2 -40.37 61.02 27.38
CA ALA A 2 -40.11 59.58 27.22
C ALA A 2 -38.65 59.12 26.97
N ARG A 3 -38.00 58.66 28.04
CA ARG A 3 -36.88 57.72 28.02
C ARG A 3 -37.42 56.30 28.24
N LEU A 4 -36.85 55.38 27.45
CA LEU A 4 -36.50 53.98 27.76
C LEU A 4 -37.61 53.02 28.23
N ASN A 5 -37.94 52.07 27.36
CA ASN A 5 -38.62 50.82 27.68
C ASN A 5 -37.71 49.64 27.31
N ASP A 6 -37.34 48.89 28.35
CA ASP A 6 -37.22 47.43 28.50
C ASP A 6 -36.94 46.49 27.31
N ASN A 7 -35.80 45.80 27.45
CA ASN A 7 -35.54 44.36 27.27
C ASN A 7 -36.65 43.47 26.69
N ALA A 8 -36.33 42.82 25.56
CA ALA A 8 -36.66 41.41 25.35
C ALA A 8 -35.55 40.75 24.50
N THR A 9 -34.84 39.84 25.16
CA THR A 9 -33.70 39.05 24.70
C THR A 9 -34.09 38.16 23.52
N ALA A 10 -33.51 38.40 22.35
CA ALA A 10 -33.57 37.48 21.23
C ALA A 10 -32.62 36.31 21.48
N GLN A 11 -33.19 35.12 21.63
CA GLN A 11 -32.47 33.85 21.51
C GLN A 11 -31.83 33.76 20.12
N SER A 12 -30.52 33.97 20.04
CA SER A 12 -29.75 33.68 18.83
C SER A 12 -29.24 32.24 18.90
N ASN A 13 -29.90 31.38 18.12
CA ASN A 13 -29.39 30.17 17.47
C ASN A 13 -27.96 29.74 17.87
N ASP A 14 -27.91 28.75 18.75
CA ASP A 14 -26.74 27.89 18.94
C ASP A 14 -26.68 26.91 17.75
N ARG A 15 -26.00 27.31 16.67
CA ARG A 15 -25.67 26.41 15.57
C ARG A 15 -24.36 25.71 15.89
N HIS A 16 -24.47 24.40 16.09
CA HIS A 16 -23.42 23.38 15.95
C HIS A 16 -22.04 23.92 15.60
N SER A 17 -21.17 24.01 16.61
CA SER A 17 -19.74 23.98 16.39
C SER A 17 -19.33 22.53 16.10
N ASP A 18 -19.48 22.08 14.86
CA ASP A 18 -18.73 20.92 14.38
C ASP A 18 -17.26 21.34 14.25
N ARG A 19 -16.53 21.26 15.36
CA ARG A 19 -15.07 21.26 15.30
C ARG A 19 -14.64 19.88 14.81
N PRO A 20 -13.67 19.76 13.89
CA PRO A 20 -13.19 18.46 13.40
C PRO A 20 -12.62 17.52 14.47
N ASN A 21 -12.53 17.95 15.73
CA ASN A 21 -11.73 17.34 16.80
C ASN A 21 -12.55 16.70 17.94
N ASP A 22 -13.89 16.65 17.84
CA ASP A 22 -14.76 16.14 18.92
C ASP A 22 -15.20 14.68 18.74
N ARG A 23 -14.72 13.97 17.71
CA ARG A 23 -15.05 12.55 17.52
C ARG A 23 -14.21 11.69 18.48
N PRO A 24 -14.82 10.77 19.26
CA PRO A 24 -14.06 9.86 20.11
C PRO A 24 -13.12 9.00 19.26
N TYR A 25 -11.89 8.84 19.74
CA TYR A 25 -10.85 8.05 19.07
C TYR A 25 -11.32 6.62 18.80
N ASP A 26 -11.53 6.29 17.52
CA ASP A 26 -11.99 4.97 17.08
C ASP A 26 -10.81 4.11 16.64
N ARG A 27 -10.45 3.14 17.48
CA ARG A 27 -9.38 2.18 17.19
C ARG A 27 -9.65 1.28 15.98
N THR A 28 -10.86 1.27 15.45
CA THR A 28 -11.25 0.42 14.31
C THR A 28 -11.06 1.10 12.96
N THR A 29 -10.97 2.43 12.91
CA THR A 29 -10.81 3.23 11.70
C THR A 29 -9.70 4.25 11.91
N PHE A 30 -8.46 3.77 12.09
CA PHE A 30 -7.32 4.65 12.32
C PHE A 30 -7.16 5.64 11.16
N SER A 31 -7.15 6.93 11.49
CA SER A 31 -6.78 8.03 10.61
C SER A 31 -5.64 8.82 11.24
N PHE A 32 -4.69 9.29 10.43
CA PHE A 32 -3.62 10.17 10.93
C PHE A 32 -4.14 11.51 11.45
N ALA A 33 -5.33 11.94 11.02
CA ALA A 33 -5.98 13.16 11.49
C ALA A 33 -6.63 13.00 12.88
N ASP A 34 -6.87 11.77 13.35
CA ASP A 34 -7.53 11.54 14.63
C ASP A 34 -6.58 11.80 15.80
N HIS A 35 -7.05 12.55 16.80
CA HIS A 35 -6.31 12.74 18.04
C HIS A 35 -6.40 11.49 18.93
N CYS A 36 -5.25 10.88 19.21
CA CYS A 36 -5.14 9.71 20.09
C CYS A 36 -4.84 10.17 21.53
N PRO A 37 -5.62 9.72 22.53
CA PRO A 37 -5.32 9.96 23.94
C PRO A 37 -3.90 9.49 24.30
N GLU A 38 -3.14 10.29 25.06
CA GLU A 38 -1.73 10.03 25.38
C GLU A 38 -1.51 8.66 26.02
N GLU A 39 -2.44 8.20 26.85
CA GLU A 39 -2.40 6.90 27.54
C GLU A 39 -2.53 5.70 26.60
N LEU A 40 -3.00 5.90 25.36
CA LEU A 40 -3.13 4.86 24.34
C LEU A 40 -1.97 4.84 23.36
N ILE A 41 -1.13 5.88 23.35
CA ILE A 41 0.02 5.98 22.45
C ILE A 41 1.07 4.93 22.84
N GLN A 42 1.56 4.20 21.85
CA GLN A 42 2.69 3.30 22.01
C GLN A 42 3.99 4.04 21.70
N TRP A 43 4.98 3.90 22.57
CA TRP A 43 6.32 4.44 22.35
C TRP A 43 7.26 3.31 21.95
N ILE A 44 7.80 3.41 20.74
CA ILE A 44 8.66 2.39 20.13
C ILE A 44 9.98 3.05 19.79
N ASP A 45 11.02 2.72 20.55
CA ASP A 45 12.37 3.23 20.37
C ASP A 45 12.44 4.77 20.26
N GLY A 46 11.56 5.45 21.02
CA GLY A 46 11.46 6.91 21.05
C GLY A 46 10.40 7.52 20.12
N TYR A 47 9.77 6.72 19.25
CA TYR A 47 8.77 7.18 18.29
C TYR A 47 7.35 6.85 18.75
N ALA A 48 6.42 7.78 18.52
CA ALA A 48 5.00 7.57 18.80
C ALA A 48 4.36 6.71 17.70
N ALA A 49 3.61 5.70 18.10
CA ALA A 49 2.82 4.84 17.23
C ALA A 49 1.39 4.66 17.77
N PRO A 50 0.38 4.51 16.90
CA PRO A 50 -0.97 4.26 17.35
C PRO A 50 -1.10 2.89 18.04
N PRO A 51 -2.07 2.70 18.94
CA PRO A 51 -2.41 1.38 19.45
C PRO A 51 -2.83 0.46 18.30
N PRO A 52 -2.56 -0.86 18.36
CA PRO A 52 -2.98 -1.76 17.30
C PRO A 52 -4.51 -1.79 17.22
N ALA A 53 -5.03 -1.79 16.00
CA ALA A 53 -6.45 -1.99 15.75
C ALA A 53 -6.86 -3.40 16.22
N PRO A 54 -8.04 -3.56 16.85
CA PRO A 54 -8.55 -4.88 17.18
C PRO A 54 -8.85 -5.67 15.89
N VAL A 55 -8.70 -6.99 15.95
CA VAL A 55 -9.05 -7.87 14.82
C VAL A 55 -10.57 -7.89 14.63
N ARG A 56 -11.02 -7.62 13.40
CA ARG A 56 -12.43 -7.48 13.00
C ARG A 56 -12.78 -8.50 11.89
N PRO A 57 -12.95 -9.80 12.21
CA PRO A 57 -13.11 -10.84 11.19
C PRO A 57 -14.40 -10.69 10.38
N LEU A 58 -15.50 -10.26 11.00
CA LEU A 58 -16.76 -10.02 10.29
C LEU A 58 -16.63 -8.89 9.27
N HIS A 59 -15.96 -7.79 9.64
CA HIS A 59 -15.69 -6.68 8.73
C HIS A 59 -14.83 -7.12 7.55
N ALA A 60 -13.78 -7.91 7.81
CA ALA A 60 -12.93 -8.47 6.76
C ALA A 60 -13.71 -9.38 5.79
N CYS A 61 -14.62 -10.22 6.29
CA CYS A 61 -15.49 -11.04 5.44
C CYS A 61 -16.45 -10.18 4.59
N ILE A 62 -17.02 -9.12 5.15
CA ILE A 62 -17.89 -8.19 4.40
C ILE A 62 -17.09 -7.45 3.32
N ALA A 63 -15.90 -6.94 3.66
CA ALA A 63 -15.00 -6.29 2.71
C ALA A 63 -14.54 -7.24 1.60
N MET A 64 -14.23 -8.49 1.94
CA MET A 64 -13.93 -9.54 0.96
C MET A 64 -15.10 -9.79 0.00
N ALA A 65 -16.33 -9.87 0.51
CA ALA A 65 -17.51 -10.03 -0.35
C ALA A 65 -17.68 -8.84 -1.32
N LYS A 66 -17.43 -7.61 -0.86
CA LYS A 66 -17.42 -6.40 -1.71
C LYS A 66 -16.33 -6.47 -2.78
N LEU A 67 -15.11 -6.89 -2.42
CA LEU A 67 -13.99 -7.05 -3.35
C LEU A 67 -14.27 -8.11 -4.42
N ILE A 68 -14.92 -9.23 -4.06
CA ILE A 68 -15.32 -10.26 -5.02
C ILE A 68 -16.38 -9.70 -6.00
N ALA A 69 -17.34 -8.91 -5.48
CA ALA A 69 -18.38 -8.30 -6.30
C ALA A 69 -17.83 -7.21 -7.22
N ASN A 70 -16.87 -6.41 -6.75
CA ASN A 70 -16.17 -5.40 -7.53
C ASN A 70 -14.65 -5.49 -7.31
N LYS A 71 -13.98 -6.20 -8.22
CA LYS A 71 -12.52 -6.41 -8.19
C LYS A 71 -11.70 -5.12 -8.35
N GLU A 72 -12.32 -4.04 -8.81
CA GLU A 72 -11.66 -2.73 -8.94
C GLU A 72 -11.75 -1.88 -7.67
N ASP A 73 -12.50 -2.31 -6.64
CA ASP A 73 -12.58 -1.58 -5.37
C ASP A 73 -11.37 -1.90 -4.48
N THR A 74 -10.20 -1.39 -4.89
CA THR A 74 -8.90 -1.60 -4.20
C THR A 74 -8.92 -1.15 -2.74
N ARG A 75 -9.79 -0.21 -2.36
CA ARG A 75 -10.02 0.19 -0.96
C ARG A 75 -10.36 -1.00 -0.06
N GLN A 76 -11.08 -2.01 -0.59
CA GLN A 76 -11.41 -3.20 0.20
C GLN A 76 -10.17 -4.02 0.58
N VAL A 77 -9.08 -3.94 -0.19
CA VAL A 77 -7.80 -4.58 0.16
C VAL A 77 -7.27 -4.01 1.48
N PHE A 78 -7.27 -2.69 1.63
CA PHE A 78 -6.86 -1.99 2.85
C PHE A 78 -7.79 -2.30 4.03
N GLU A 79 -9.11 -2.32 3.80
CA GLU A 79 -10.08 -2.69 4.83
C GLU A 79 -9.84 -4.10 5.38
N ILE A 80 -9.55 -5.07 4.51
CA ILE A 80 -9.26 -6.46 4.91
C ILE A 80 -7.90 -6.53 5.62
N ALA A 81 -6.87 -5.88 5.09
CA ALA A 81 -5.53 -5.84 5.67
C ALA A 81 -5.55 -5.24 7.07
N ASN A 82 -6.20 -4.09 7.25
CA ASN A 82 -6.34 -3.41 8.54
C ASN A 82 -7.21 -4.18 9.52
N ALA A 83 -8.33 -4.76 9.06
CA ALA A 83 -9.22 -5.54 9.92
C ALA A 83 -8.57 -6.81 10.49
N LEU A 84 -7.57 -7.37 9.82
CA LEU A 84 -6.91 -8.61 10.23
C LEU A 84 -5.41 -8.44 10.54
N ASP A 85 -4.91 -7.20 10.64
CA ASP A 85 -3.48 -6.94 10.86
C ASP A 85 -2.98 -7.54 12.18
N GLY A 86 -3.76 -7.37 13.25
CA GLY A 86 -3.46 -7.94 14.56
C GLY A 86 -2.18 -7.38 15.20
N GLY A 87 -1.79 -6.15 14.86
CA GLY A 87 -0.61 -5.46 15.41
C GLY A 87 0.68 -5.70 14.64
N LYS A 88 0.65 -6.50 13.57
CA LYS A 88 1.81 -6.75 12.71
C LYS A 88 2.35 -5.47 12.09
N TYR A 89 1.50 -4.51 11.79
CA TYR A 89 1.91 -3.21 11.26
C TYR A 89 2.84 -2.47 12.22
N VAL A 90 2.47 -2.44 13.51
CA VAL A 90 3.24 -1.83 14.60
C VAL A 90 4.51 -2.65 14.92
N GLU A 91 4.43 -3.99 14.91
CA GLU A 91 5.61 -4.84 15.07
C GLU A 91 6.65 -4.63 13.95
N ASN A 92 6.19 -4.52 12.71
CA ASN A 92 7.06 -4.25 11.57
C ASN A 92 7.63 -2.83 11.63
N PHE A 93 6.87 -1.83 12.10
CA PHE A 93 7.40 -0.50 12.40
C PHE A 93 8.53 -0.57 13.42
N ALA A 94 8.34 -1.31 14.51
CA ALA A 94 9.38 -1.51 15.53
C ALA A 94 10.65 -2.15 14.95
N ARG A 95 10.51 -3.13 14.05
CA ARG A 95 11.65 -3.72 13.34
C ARG A 95 12.31 -2.71 12.40
N PHE A 96 11.51 -1.89 11.72
CA PHE A 96 11.95 -0.93 10.72
C PHE A 96 12.82 0.16 11.34
N VAL A 97 12.33 0.82 12.40
CA VAL A 97 13.06 1.92 13.06
C VAL A 97 14.34 1.47 13.77
N ARG A 98 14.53 0.16 13.99
CA ARG A 98 15.78 -0.43 14.50
C ARG A 98 16.81 -0.71 13.43
N SER A 99 16.44 -0.66 12.16
CA SER A 99 17.40 -0.73 11.05
C SER A 99 17.98 0.65 10.78
N ASP A 100 19.25 0.71 10.36
CA ASP A 100 19.91 1.99 10.04
C ASP A 100 19.12 2.79 8.99
N TYR A 101 18.63 2.10 7.95
CA TYR A 101 17.82 2.73 6.91
C TYR A 101 16.45 3.17 7.44
N GLY A 102 15.72 2.32 8.15
CA GLY A 102 14.39 2.67 8.63
C GLY A 102 14.41 3.80 9.67
N ALA A 103 15.44 3.85 10.53
CA ALA A 103 15.69 4.99 11.40
C ALA A 103 15.86 6.29 10.58
N ARG A 104 16.68 6.24 9.53
CA ARG A 104 16.89 7.38 8.61
C ARG A 104 15.59 7.83 7.95
N VAL A 105 14.80 6.88 7.43
CA VAL A 105 13.49 7.16 6.78
C VAL A 105 12.52 7.88 7.71
N VAL A 106 12.48 7.51 8.99
CA VAL A 106 11.54 8.16 9.91
C VAL A 106 12.08 9.47 10.46
N SER A 107 13.40 9.62 10.64
CA SER A 107 14.00 10.84 11.18
C SER A 107 14.18 11.95 10.14
N GLU A 108 14.52 11.59 8.91
CA GLU A 108 14.81 12.52 7.82
C GLU A 108 13.63 12.63 6.85
N PRO A 109 13.50 13.74 6.10
CA PRO A 109 12.47 13.87 5.08
C PRO A 109 12.87 13.08 3.81
N ILE A 110 13.03 11.77 3.90
CA ILE A 110 13.20 10.90 2.73
C ILE A 110 11.90 10.92 1.92
N ARG A 111 12.00 11.36 0.66
CA ARG A 111 10.85 11.57 -0.24
C ARG A 111 10.93 10.62 -1.43
N LEU A 112 10.88 9.31 -1.15
CA LEU A 112 10.87 8.30 -2.21
C LEU A 112 9.72 8.48 -3.20
N ASP A 113 8.60 9.04 -2.75
CA ASP A 113 7.47 9.41 -3.61
C ASP A 113 7.90 10.39 -4.72
N VAL A 114 8.79 11.33 -4.39
CA VAL A 114 9.37 12.28 -5.35
C VAL A 114 10.48 11.62 -6.15
N ASP A 115 11.35 10.84 -5.51
CA ASP A 115 12.50 10.21 -6.18
C ASP A 115 12.07 9.20 -7.25
N LEU A 116 11.04 8.39 -6.96
CA LEU A 116 10.49 7.41 -7.91
C LEU A 116 9.56 8.06 -8.95
N ALA A 117 9.08 9.28 -8.70
CA ALA A 117 8.34 10.07 -9.67
C ALA A 117 9.24 10.73 -10.74
N ASP A 118 10.50 11.03 -10.42
CA ASP A 118 11.43 11.71 -11.31
C ASP A 118 11.98 10.77 -12.40
N ARG A 119 11.26 10.70 -13.51
CA ARG A 119 11.64 9.89 -14.67
C ARG A 119 12.97 10.31 -15.29
N GLU A 120 13.30 11.60 -15.30
CA GLU A 120 14.56 12.05 -15.91
C GLU A 120 15.74 11.59 -15.07
N ARG A 121 15.64 11.69 -13.75
CA ARG A 121 16.63 11.11 -12.84
C ARG A 121 16.72 9.60 -13.01
N LEU A 122 15.58 8.89 -13.10
CA LEU A 122 15.57 7.44 -13.30
C LEU A 122 16.24 7.02 -14.62
N ARG A 123 16.12 7.82 -15.69
CA ARG A 123 16.80 7.58 -16.98
C ARG A 123 18.30 7.67 -16.90
N GLN A 124 18.83 8.48 -15.98
CA GLN A 124 20.27 8.69 -15.79
C GLN A 124 20.96 7.52 -15.10
N PHE A 125 20.22 6.62 -14.45
CA PHE A 125 20.83 5.41 -13.88
C PHE A 125 21.36 4.47 -14.99
N PRO A 126 22.39 3.65 -14.69
CA PRO A 126 22.95 2.72 -15.65
C PRO A 126 21.93 1.71 -16.19
N GLU A 127 22.06 1.30 -17.44
CA GLU A 127 21.26 0.20 -18.01
C GLU A 127 21.43 -1.08 -17.18
N GLY A 128 20.34 -1.81 -16.94
CA GLY A 128 20.35 -2.98 -16.05
C GLY A 128 20.39 -2.66 -14.55
N SER A 129 20.33 -1.39 -14.14
CA SER A 129 20.15 -1.01 -12.75
C SER A 129 18.70 -1.18 -12.28
N VAL A 130 18.49 -1.19 -10.96
CA VAL A 130 17.15 -1.22 -10.35
C VAL A 130 16.31 -0.02 -10.80
N GLY A 131 16.88 1.19 -10.82
CA GLY A 131 16.18 2.41 -11.23
C GLY A 131 15.76 2.37 -12.70
N ARG A 132 16.61 1.87 -13.59
CA ARG A 132 16.25 1.67 -15.01
C ARG A 132 15.19 0.60 -15.20
N ALA A 133 15.28 -0.51 -14.46
CA ALA A 133 14.27 -1.56 -14.48
C ALA A 133 12.91 -1.06 -13.96
N TYR A 134 12.91 -0.24 -12.91
CA TYR A 134 11.71 0.39 -12.36
C TYR A 134 11.07 1.35 -13.36
N LEU A 135 11.87 2.23 -13.98
CA LEU A 135 11.35 3.12 -15.03
C LEU A 135 10.71 2.34 -16.18
N HIS A 136 11.40 1.31 -16.68
CA HIS A 136 10.87 0.47 -17.75
C HIS A 136 9.55 -0.20 -17.34
N PHE A 137 9.46 -0.72 -16.11
CA PHE A 137 8.23 -1.29 -15.57
C PHE A 137 7.08 -0.27 -15.56
N MET A 138 7.31 0.92 -15.01
CA MET A 138 6.29 1.99 -14.95
C MET A 138 5.83 2.44 -16.35
N GLU A 139 6.77 2.60 -17.29
CA GLU A 139 6.46 2.97 -18.67
C GLU A 139 5.68 1.87 -19.41
N SER A 140 6.01 0.58 -19.17
CA SER A 140 5.32 -0.55 -19.80
C SER A 140 3.87 -0.72 -19.34
N GLU A 141 3.58 -0.32 -18.09
CA GLU A 141 2.24 -0.39 -17.50
C GLU A 141 1.41 0.87 -17.81
N GLY A 142 2.04 1.93 -18.33
CA GLY A 142 1.39 3.21 -18.63
C GLY A 142 1.10 4.05 -17.39
N LEU A 143 1.79 3.78 -16.28
CA LEU A 143 1.60 4.47 -15.01
C LEU A 143 2.33 5.80 -15.01
N THR A 144 1.64 6.86 -14.60
CA THR A 144 2.24 8.19 -14.40
C THR A 144 2.45 8.46 -12.91
N PRO A 145 3.47 9.23 -12.53
CA PRO A 145 3.65 9.64 -11.14
C PRO A 145 2.39 10.29 -10.54
N ASP A 146 1.72 11.15 -11.31
CA ASP A 146 0.46 11.79 -10.92
C ASP A 146 -0.67 10.78 -10.69
N GLY A 147 -0.70 9.70 -11.48
CA GLY A 147 -1.67 8.61 -11.32
C GLY A 147 -1.52 7.85 -10.01
N VAL A 148 -0.28 7.69 -9.51
CA VAL A 148 0.01 7.01 -8.24
C VAL A 148 -0.39 7.90 -7.04
N ILE A 149 -0.03 9.19 -7.07
CA ILE A 149 -0.41 10.15 -6.02
C ILE A 149 -1.93 10.29 -5.94
N LYS A 150 -2.59 10.46 -7.09
CA LYS A 150 -4.04 10.57 -7.15
C LYS A 150 -4.76 9.30 -6.68
N ALA A 151 -4.22 8.12 -6.97
CA ALA A 151 -4.76 6.86 -6.45
C ALA A 151 -4.65 6.80 -4.92
N ALA A 152 -3.55 7.26 -4.33
CA ALA A 152 -3.40 7.34 -2.88
C ALA A 152 -4.43 8.29 -2.23
N GLU A 153 -4.68 9.45 -2.84
CA GLU A 153 -5.71 10.41 -2.41
C GLU A 153 -7.14 9.84 -2.55
N GLU A 154 -7.46 9.20 -3.67
CA GLU A 154 -8.77 8.58 -3.94
C GLU A 154 -9.07 7.42 -2.98
N MET A 155 -8.02 6.79 -2.41
CA MET A 155 -8.15 5.75 -1.38
C MET A 155 -8.38 6.32 0.03
N GLY A 156 -8.40 7.64 0.19
CA GLY A 156 -8.78 8.32 1.44
C GLY A 156 -7.71 8.30 2.53
N ALA A 157 -6.47 7.94 2.19
CA ALA A 157 -5.35 7.99 3.12
C ALA A 157 -4.77 9.41 3.14
N ASP A 158 -5.17 10.22 4.12
CA ASP A 158 -4.61 11.54 4.32
C ASP A 158 -3.25 11.44 5.04
N TYR A 159 -2.19 11.40 4.23
CA TYR A 159 -0.81 11.44 4.72
C TYR A 159 -0.26 12.87 4.92
N THR A 160 -1.10 13.90 4.73
CA THR A 160 -0.69 15.31 4.81
C THR A 160 -1.19 16.00 6.07
N SER A 161 -2.27 15.49 6.68
CA SER A 161 -2.82 16.02 7.91
C SER A 161 -1.81 16.04 9.05
N PRO A 162 -1.79 17.10 9.89
CA PRO A 162 -1.05 17.09 11.15
C PRO A 162 -1.41 15.86 11.98
N THR A 163 -0.40 15.22 12.56
CA THR A 163 -0.60 13.96 13.31
C THR A 163 0.35 13.88 14.51
N GLN A 164 -0.05 13.14 15.54
CA GLN A 164 0.81 12.77 16.68
C GLN A 164 1.82 11.66 16.33
N PHE A 165 1.70 11.07 15.13
CA PHE A 165 2.45 9.89 14.69
C PHE A 165 3.29 10.18 13.43
N GLU A 166 4.03 11.27 13.42
CA GLU A 166 4.76 11.77 12.24
C GLU A 166 5.70 10.71 11.64
N GLU A 167 6.50 10.06 12.48
CA GLU A 167 7.45 9.02 12.10
C GLU A 167 6.76 7.74 11.62
N PHE A 168 5.66 7.37 12.28
CA PHE A 168 4.83 6.25 11.85
C PHE A 168 4.18 6.52 10.49
N ARG A 169 3.77 7.77 10.23
CA ARG A 169 3.24 8.20 8.94
C ARG A 169 4.27 8.08 7.83
N ARG A 170 5.53 8.47 8.09
CA ARG A 170 6.64 8.30 7.14
C ARG A 170 6.88 6.82 6.82
N TYR A 171 6.84 5.95 7.82
CA TYR A 171 6.88 4.50 7.59
C TYR A 171 5.70 4.00 6.76
N ALA A 172 4.48 4.47 7.03
CA ALA A 172 3.30 4.08 6.27
C ALA A 172 3.40 4.49 4.80
N MET A 173 3.76 5.74 4.53
CA MET A 173 4.03 6.24 3.18
C MET A 173 5.15 5.44 2.50
N HIS A 174 6.22 5.12 3.24
CA HIS A 174 7.32 4.33 2.70
C HIS A 174 6.85 2.96 2.20
N GLN A 175 6.00 2.25 2.95
CA GLN A 175 5.47 0.95 2.52
C GLN A 175 4.63 1.04 1.24
N GLU A 176 3.80 2.07 1.10
CA GLU A 176 2.97 2.28 -0.10
C GLU A 176 3.85 2.53 -1.33
N VAL A 177 4.86 3.39 -1.19
CA VAL A 177 5.73 3.80 -2.30
C VAL A 177 6.62 2.66 -2.79
N VAL A 178 7.11 1.80 -1.91
CA VAL A 178 8.00 0.70 -2.30
C VAL A 178 7.27 -0.50 -2.91
N HIS A 179 5.94 -0.58 -2.83
CA HIS A 179 5.17 -1.72 -3.35
C HIS A 179 5.43 -1.98 -4.84
N ASP A 180 5.37 -0.95 -5.68
CA ASP A 180 5.62 -1.09 -7.12
C ASP A 180 7.08 -1.48 -7.41
N LEU A 181 8.02 -1.07 -6.55
CA LEU A 181 9.41 -1.51 -6.65
C LEU A 181 9.55 -3.01 -6.36
N TRP A 182 8.68 -3.59 -5.52
CA TRP A 182 8.73 -5.02 -5.21
C TRP A 182 8.32 -5.87 -6.41
N HIS A 183 7.42 -5.40 -7.28
CA HIS A 183 7.15 -6.05 -8.57
C HIS A 183 8.43 -6.20 -9.40
N VAL A 184 9.23 -5.13 -9.48
CA VAL A 184 10.49 -5.11 -10.23
C VAL A 184 11.52 -6.05 -9.62
N LEU A 185 11.74 -5.97 -8.30
CA LEU A 185 12.70 -6.82 -7.61
C LEU A 185 12.34 -8.31 -7.73
N THR A 186 11.05 -8.64 -7.61
CA THR A 186 10.56 -10.03 -7.62
C THR A 186 10.27 -10.58 -9.02
N GLY A 187 10.14 -9.72 -10.03
CA GLY A 187 9.83 -10.09 -11.41
C GLY A 187 8.36 -10.47 -11.64
N TYR A 188 7.46 -10.08 -10.75
CA TYR A 188 6.01 -10.28 -10.91
C TYR A 188 5.40 -9.06 -11.60
N GLY A 189 4.64 -9.25 -12.67
CA GLY A 189 3.94 -8.17 -13.38
C GLY A 189 2.72 -7.65 -12.61
N ARG A 190 2.00 -6.68 -13.20
CA ARG A 190 0.74 -6.13 -12.66
C ARG A 190 -0.53 -6.85 -13.12
N ASP A 191 -0.37 -8.01 -13.78
CA ASP A 191 -1.51 -8.88 -14.02
C ASP A 191 -2.03 -9.46 -12.69
N ALA A 192 -3.28 -9.92 -12.68
CA ALA A 192 -3.92 -10.37 -11.45
C ALA A 192 -3.18 -11.53 -10.74
N LEU A 193 -2.45 -12.38 -11.46
CA LEU A 193 -1.63 -13.41 -10.83
C LEU A 193 -0.34 -12.82 -10.26
N GLY A 194 0.28 -11.88 -10.98
CA GLY A 194 1.45 -11.14 -10.51
C GLY A 194 1.17 -10.42 -9.20
N GLU A 195 0.05 -9.71 -9.10
CA GLU A 195 -0.44 -9.07 -7.87
C GLU A 195 -0.61 -10.08 -6.73
N LEU A 196 -1.27 -11.21 -6.97
CA LEU A 196 -1.41 -12.28 -5.97
C LEU A 196 -0.04 -12.83 -5.51
N CYS A 197 0.93 -12.89 -6.42
CA CYS A 197 2.28 -13.34 -6.10
C CYS A 197 3.03 -12.29 -5.26
N VAL A 198 2.97 -11.00 -5.61
CA VAL A 198 3.57 -9.93 -4.78
C VAL A 198 2.92 -9.88 -3.42
N LEU A 199 1.59 -9.90 -3.32
CA LEU A 199 0.89 -9.96 -2.04
C LEU A 199 1.30 -11.18 -1.20
N SER A 200 1.50 -12.35 -1.84
CA SER A 200 1.96 -13.55 -1.15
C SER A 200 3.42 -13.47 -0.71
N PHE A 201 4.27 -12.76 -1.45
CA PHE A 201 5.65 -12.46 -1.07
C PHE A 201 5.66 -11.47 0.11
N SER A 202 4.84 -10.43 0.04
CA SER A 202 4.73 -9.40 1.07
C SER A 202 4.17 -9.94 2.37
N GLU A 203 3.15 -10.79 2.34
CA GLU A 203 2.66 -11.43 3.55
C GLU A 203 3.72 -12.34 4.20
N ALA A 204 4.59 -12.98 3.42
CA ALA A 204 5.69 -13.75 3.98
C ALA A 204 6.74 -12.87 4.69
N GLN A 205 6.89 -11.62 4.25
CA GLN A 205 7.80 -10.64 4.84
C GLN A 205 7.19 -9.91 6.06
N LEU A 206 5.88 -9.64 6.03
CA LEU A 206 5.19 -8.74 6.95
C LEU A 206 4.20 -9.44 7.89
N GLY A 207 3.76 -10.65 7.57
CA GLY A 207 2.90 -11.48 8.43
C GLY A 207 1.42 -11.06 8.53
N ASN A 208 0.95 -10.10 7.72
CA ASN A 208 -0.41 -9.59 7.80
C ASN A 208 -1.46 -10.66 7.38
N ALA A 209 -2.36 -11.01 8.30
CA ALA A 209 -3.35 -12.07 8.07
C ALA A 209 -4.45 -11.69 7.07
N GLY A 210 -4.72 -10.40 6.88
CA GLY A 210 -5.65 -9.90 5.88
C GLY A 210 -5.13 -10.13 4.46
N ILE A 211 -3.85 -9.83 4.21
CA ILE A 211 -3.21 -10.15 2.93
C ILE A 211 -3.23 -11.66 2.66
N ARG A 212 -2.99 -12.49 3.69
CA ARG A 212 -3.12 -13.95 3.56
C ARG A 212 -4.53 -14.37 3.14
N MET A 213 -5.57 -13.73 3.68
CA MET A 213 -6.96 -13.99 3.31
C MET A 213 -7.22 -13.62 1.84
N ILE A 214 -6.75 -12.45 1.40
CA ILE A 214 -6.87 -11.98 0.00
C ILE A 214 -6.21 -12.96 -0.95
N VAL A 215 -4.95 -13.34 -0.69
CA VAL A 215 -4.21 -14.30 -1.51
C VAL A 215 -4.91 -15.66 -1.56
N SER A 216 -5.46 -16.12 -0.43
CA SER A 216 -6.15 -17.42 -0.35
C SER A 216 -7.44 -17.42 -1.17
N VAL A 217 -8.27 -16.39 -1.02
CA VAL A 217 -9.54 -16.28 -1.73
C VAL A 217 -9.30 -15.99 -3.22
N GLY A 218 -8.47 -14.99 -3.54
CA GLY A 218 -8.13 -14.62 -4.92
C GLY A 218 -7.45 -15.76 -5.68
N GLY A 219 -6.52 -16.48 -5.04
CA GLY A 219 -5.90 -17.68 -5.60
C GLY A 219 -6.90 -18.79 -5.86
N THR A 220 -7.86 -19.01 -4.96
CA THR A 220 -8.93 -20.01 -5.15
C THR A 220 -9.82 -19.63 -6.34
N VAL A 221 -10.26 -18.37 -6.43
CA VAL A 221 -11.07 -17.89 -7.56
C VAL A 221 -10.29 -18.03 -8.88
N ALA A 222 -9.01 -17.66 -8.89
CA ALA A 222 -8.14 -17.78 -10.06
C ALA A 222 -7.99 -19.24 -10.53
N MET A 223 -7.82 -20.19 -9.60
CA MET A 223 -7.76 -21.62 -9.91
C MET A 223 -9.07 -22.16 -10.49
N LEU A 224 -10.21 -21.68 -10.00
CA LEU A 224 -11.53 -22.06 -10.53
C LEU A 224 -11.77 -21.47 -11.93
N GLU A 225 -11.27 -20.26 -12.20
CA GLU A 225 -11.40 -19.61 -13.50
C GLU A 225 -10.51 -20.23 -14.58
N ARG A 226 -9.29 -20.67 -14.21
CA ARG A 226 -8.33 -21.32 -15.12
C ARG A 226 -7.85 -22.67 -14.57
N PRO A 227 -8.71 -23.71 -14.58
CA PRO A 227 -8.32 -25.05 -14.17
C PRO A 227 -7.11 -25.56 -14.98
N GLY A 228 -6.22 -26.29 -14.32
CA GLY A 228 -5.02 -26.87 -14.95
C GLY A 228 -3.79 -25.96 -15.02
N GLN A 229 -3.94 -24.66 -14.77
CA GLN A 229 -2.80 -23.74 -14.67
C GLN A 229 -2.12 -23.83 -13.29
N PRO A 230 -0.78 -23.70 -13.20
CA PRO A 230 -0.04 -23.85 -11.94
C PRO A 230 -0.15 -22.64 -10.99
N ILE A 231 -1.33 -22.02 -10.89
CA ILE A 231 -1.61 -20.81 -10.10
C ILE A 231 -1.23 -21.00 -8.63
N SER A 232 -1.70 -22.08 -7.99
CA SER A 232 -1.38 -22.36 -6.59
C SER A 232 0.13 -22.58 -6.37
N ARG A 233 0.82 -23.12 -7.37
CA ARG A 233 2.27 -23.34 -7.31
C ARG A 233 3.03 -22.02 -7.46
N ALA A 234 2.58 -21.10 -8.31
CA ALA A 234 3.14 -19.76 -8.44
C ALA A 234 3.00 -18.96 -7.12
N ILE A 235 1.83 -18.98 -6.50
CA ILE A 235 1.59 -18.32 -5.21
C ILE A 235 2.47 -18.94 -4.10
N ARG A 236 2.58 -20.27 -4.04
CA ARG A 236 3.46 -20.94 -3.05
C ARG A 236 4.94 -20.65 -3.29
N GLU A 237 5.37 -20.57 -4.55
CA GLU A 237 6.74 -20.14 -4.91
C GLU A 237 6.98 -18.71 -4.42
N ALA A 238 6.05 -17.78 -4.66
CA ALA A 238 6.15 -16.41 -4.20
C ALA A 238 6.28 -16.30 -2.67
N ARG A 239 5.45 -17.04 -1.93
CA ARG A 239 5.55 -17.13 -0.48
C ARG A 239 6.90 -17.68 -0.02
N ALA A 240 7.38 -18.75 -0.65
CA ALA A 240 8.66 -19.37 -0.29
C ALA A 240 9.84 -18.42 -0.56
N ARG A 241 9.81 -17.71 -1.69
CA ARG A 241 10.79 -16.67 -2.04
C ARG A 241 10.75 -15.51 -1.03
N GLY A 242 9.57 -15.04 -0.65
CA GLY A 242 9.42 -13.98 0.35
C GLY A 242 9.97 -14.36 1.72
N LYS A 243 9.83 -15.63 2.15
CA LYS A 243 10.44 -16.12 3.40
C LYS A 243 11.97 -16.24 3.34
N ALA A 244 12.50 -16.55 2.17
CA ALA A 244 13.94 -16.77 1.97
C ALA A 244 14.70 -15.47 1.70
N ALA A 245 14.02 -14.45 1.21
CA ALA A 245 14.62 -13.17 0.87
C ALA A 245 15.03 -12.37 2.11
N GLY A 246 16.03 -11.49 1.93
CA GLY A 246 16.30 -10.40 2.85
C GLY A 246 15.04 -9.54 3.07
N TRP A 247 14.97 -8.83 4.19
CA TRP A 247 13.78 -8.03 4.45
C TRP A 247 13.82 -6.78 3.59
N LEU A 248 12.80 -6.58 2.75
CA LEU A 248 12.85 -5.53 1.73
C LEU A 248 12.67 -4.12 2.30
N LEU A 249 11.97 -3.99 3.43
CA LEU A 249 11.74 -2.68 4.04
C LEU A 249 13.02 -2.09 4.65
N GLU A 250 13.97 -2.88 5.12
CA GLU A 250 15.24 -2.35 5.66
C GLU A 250 16.26 -1.96 4.57
N GLN A 251 15.93 -2.10 3.28
CA GLN A 251 16.88 -1.83 2.19
C GLN A 251 16.92 -0.35 1.83
N ASP A 252 18.14 0.19 1.75
CA ASP A 252 18.37 1.57 1.28
C ASP A 252 17.98 1.73 -0.18
N VAL A 253 16.72 2.15 -0.41
CA VAL A 253 16.12 2.20 -1.74
C VAL A 253 16.87 3.19 -2.63
N GLU A 254 17.19 4.37 -2.11
CA GLU A 254 17.89 5.42 -2.86
C GLU A 254 19.24 4.93 -3.39
N ALA A 255 20.03 4.28 -2.54
CA ALA A 255 21.30 3.69 -2.92
C ALA A 255 21.12 2.47 -3.86
N MET A 256 20.06 1.69 -3.66
CA MET A 256 19.73 0.51 -4.45
C MET A 256 19.38 0.85 -5.90
N LEU A 257 18.77 2.01 -6.18
CA LEU A 257 18.36 2.41 -7.53
C LEU A 257 19.52 2.41 -8.54
N ALA A 258 20.73 2.78 -8.13
CA ALA A 258 21.89 2.81 -9.02
C ALA A 258 22.54 1.44 -9.27
N ARG A 259 22.22 0.44 -8.45
CA ARG A 259 22.90 -0.86 -8.46
C ARG A 259 22.36 -1.78 -9.56
N PRO A 260 23.17 -2.68 -10.14
CA PRO A 260 22.69 -3.71 -11.05
C PRO A 260 21.61 -4.59 -10.40
N ILE A 261 20.48 -4.78 -11.07
CA ILE A 261 19.32 -5.49 -10.49
C ILE A 261 19.65 -6.93 -10.12
N GLU A 262 20.47 -7.62 -10.91
CA GLU A 262 20.85 -9.01 -10.63
C GLU A 262 21.74 -9.13 -9.40
N GLU A 263 22.60 -8.14 -9.13
CA GLU A 263 23.40 -8.10 -7.91
C GLU A 263 22.53 -7.86 -6.68
N VAL A 264 21.54 -6.96 -6.80
CA VAL A 264 20.58 -6.68 -5.73
C VAL A 264 19.73 -7.92 -5.43
N ARG A 265 19.22 -8.59 -6.47
CA ARG A 265 18.47 -9.85 -6.33
C ARG A 265 19.31 -10.94 -5.67
N ALA A 266 20.56 -11.11 -6.08
CA ALA A 266 21.47 -12.07 -5.47
C ALA A 266 21.74 -11.75 -3.99
N ALA A 267 22.04 -10.48 -3.67
CA ALA A 267 22.29 -10.04 -2.30
C ALA A 267 21.07 -10.24 -1.38
N LEU A 268 19.86 -10.05 -1.91
CA LEU A 268 18.61 -10.22 -1.18
C LEU A 268 18.05 -11.64 -1.26
N ASN A 269 18.76 -12.59 -1.87
CA ASN A 269 18.29 -13.96 -2.09
C ASN A 269 16.91 -14.03 -2.80
N ILE A 270 16.70 -13.15 -3.78
CA ILE A 270 15.49 -13.10 -4.62
C ILE A 270 15.77 -13.84 -5.92
N GLY A 271 15.55 -15.17 -5.94
CA GLY A 271 15.65 -15.98 -7.16
C GLY A 271 14.58 -15.63 -8.20
N ALA A 272 14.64 -16.16 -9.42
CA ALA A 272 13.65 -15.87 -10.48
C ALA A 272 12.24 -16.45 -10.20
N PRO A 273 11.15 -15.81 -10.68
CA PRO A 273 9.77 -16.29 -10.56
C PRO A 273 9.45 -17.43 -11.55
N THR A 274 10.09 -18.59 -11.42
CA THR A 274 10.08 -19.62 -12.48
C THR A 274 8.70 -20.17 -12.81
N VAL A 275 7.84 -20.36 -11.81
CA VAL A 275 6.51 -20.95 -12.04
C VAL A 275 5.57 -19.92 -12.61
N TYR A 276 5.61 -18.68 -12.12
CA TYR A 276 4.82 -17.58 -12.66
C TYR A 276 5.23 -17.26 -14.12
N ALA A 277 6.53 -17.22 -14.40
CA ALA A 277 7.05 -16.95 -15.75
C ALA A 277 6.66 -18.04 -16.76
N ALA A 278 6.52 -19.29 -16.33
CA ALA A 278 6.11 -20.41 -17.18
C ALA A 278 4.63 -20.39 -17.58
N ILE A 279 3.79 -19.59 -16.90
CA ILE A 279 2.36 -19.47 -17.24
C ILE A 279 2.22 -18.57 -18.48
N PRO A 280 1.52 -19.00 -19.54
CA PRO A 280 1.41 -18.22 -20.78
C PRO A 280 0.85 -16.82 -20.54
N ASP A 281 1.39 -15.82 -21.23
CA ASP A 281 0.97 -14.42 -21.08
C ASP A 281 -0.52 -14.23 -21.38
N ALA A 282 -1.07 -14.96 -22.35
CA ALA A 282 -2.51 -14.92 -22.65
C ALA A 282 -3.38 -15.42 -21.48
N VAL A 283 -2.87 -16.33 -20.65
CA VAL A 283 -3.56 -16.79 -19.44
C VAL A 283 -3.48 -15.72 -18.36
N LYS A 284 -2.27 -15.22 -18.07
CA LYS A 284 -2.04 -14.16 -17.07
C LYS A 284 -2.87 -12.91 -17.38
N ALA A 285 -2.80 -12.45 -18.63
CA ALA A 285 -3.50 -11.26 -19.08
C ALA A 285 -5.02 -11.35 -18.88
N ASN A 286 -5.62 -12.54 -19.04
CA ASN A 286 -7.08 -12.73 -19.00
C ASN A 286 -7.58 -13.40 -17.71
N LEU A 287 -6.73 -13.49 -16.68
CA LEU A 287 -7.10 -14.04 -15.39
C LEU A 287 -7.76 -12.97 -14.53
N LEU A 288 -8.87 -13.31 -13.88
CA LEU A 288 -9.57 -12.45 -12.93
C LEU A 288 -10.02 -11.08 -13.48
N LYS A 289 -10.03 -10.86 -14.81
CA LYS A 289 -10.48 -9.60 -15.40
C LYS A 289 -11.88 -9.21 -14.88
N PRO A 290 -12.14 -7.91 -14.61
CA PRO A 290 -13.48 -7.45 -14.28
C PRO A 290 -14.42 -7.76 -15.45
N LYS A 291 -15.67 -8.14 -15.15
CA LYS A 291 -16.72 -8.27 -16.17
C LYS A 291 -17.34 -6.91 -16.57
N VAL A 292 -16.74 -5.80 -16.13
CA VAL A 292 -17.25 -4.43 -16.35
C VAL A 292 -16.54 -3.80 -17.55
N ALA A 293 -17.22 -2.89 -18.24
CA ALA A 293 -16.84 -2.43 -19.58
C ALA A 293 -15.53 -1.63 -19.70
N LYS A 294 -14.90 -1.16 -18.61
CA LYS A 294 -13.63 -0.42 -18.64
C LYS A 294 -12.79 -0.65 -17.39
N THR A 295 -11.53 -1.05 -17.56
CA THR A 295 -10.59 -1.27 -16.46
C THR A 295 -9.95 0.03 -15.93
N GLN A 296 -9.42 0.04 -14.71
CA GLN A 296 -8.63 1.18 -14.19
C GLN A 296 -7.47 1.56 -15.13
N SER A 297 -6.68 0.58 -15.58
CA SER A 297 -5.59 0.80 -16.55
C SER A 297 -6.08 1.43 -17.86
N GLU A 298 -7.30 1.10 -18.32
CA GLU A 298 -7.91 1.71 -19.51
C GLU A 298 -8.39 3.15 -19.24
N ARG A 299 -8.84 3.46 -18.01
CA ARG A 299 -9.18 4.83 -17.61
C ARG A 299 -7.92 5.71 -17.55
N GLU A 300 -6.83 5.18 -17.01
CA GLU A 300 -5.54 5.88 -16.90
C GLU A 300 -4.87 6.07 -18.26
N ARG A 301 -4.85 5.04 -19.12
CA ARG A 301 -4.39 5.18 -20.51
C ARG A 301 -5.18 6.25 -21.24
N ARG A 302 -6.51 6.25 -21.11
CA ARG A 302 -7.36 7.29 -21.73
C ARG A 302 -7.10 8.68 -21.15
N ALA A 303 -6.85 8.81 -19.85
CA ALA A 303 -6.51 10.08 -19.23
C ALA A 303 -5.16 10.60 -19.74
N SER A 304 -4.15 9.73 -19.86
CA SER A 304 -2.85 10.08 -20.43
C SER A 304 -2.93 10.49 -21.91
N THR A 305 -3.78 9.83 -22.71
CA THR A 305 -3.99 10.18 -24.12
C THR A 305 -4.80 11.48 -24.29
N ALA A 306 -5.60 11.86 -23.30
CA ALA A 306 -6.37 13.11 -23.32
C ALA A 306 -5.57 14.33 -22.82
N ALA A 307 -4.44 14.10 -22.16
CA ALA A 307 -3.55 15.14 -21.63
C ALA A 307 -2.33 15.44 -22.53
N ALA A 308 -2.13 14.66 -23.60
CA ALA A 308 -1.12 14.85 -24.64
C ALA A 308 -1.70 15.57 -25.87
#